data_AF-A0A0P1BNV6-F1
#
_entry.id   AF-A0A0P1BNV6-F1
#
_cell.length_a   1.000
_cell.length_b   1.000
_cell.length_c   1.000
_cell.angle_alpha   90.00
_cell.angle_beta   90.00
_cell.angle_gamma   90.00
#
_symmetry.space_group_name_H-M   'P 1'
#
loop_
_entity.id
_entity.type
_entity.pdbx_description
1 polymer ?
#
loop_
_entity_poly.entity_id
_entity_poly.type
_entity_poly.pdbx_seq_one_letter_code
_entity_poly.pdbx_strand_id
1 'polypeptide(L)'
;MTERPASRLQDFARFELLKLAGMIAHCSKAGEEPSIAKEVRLWGAENDAAGLAGGEGDILVFEDAKPGVQAGKAAGMKVVWVPDPNLRALLSKENEDLNADQILESLEDFEPEAWGLPPF
;
A
#
# COMPACT_ATOMS: atom_id res chain seq x y z
N MET A 1 16.12 35.84 45.39
CA MET A 1 17.32 35.72 44.53
C MET A 1 18.25 34.75 45.25
N THR A 2 18.63 33.58 44.75
CA THR A 2 18.31 32.84 43.51
C THR A 2 18.12 31.34 43.89
N GLU A 3 17.64 30.38 43.07
CA GLU A 3 17.17 30.38 41.68
C GLU A 3 16.14 29.24 41.47
N ARG A 4 16.00 28.69 40.24
CA ARG A 4 15.38 27.38 39.98
C ARG A 4 16.23 26.60 38.95
N PRO A 5 16.66 25.35 39.23
CA PRO A 5 17.49 24.59 38.29
C PRO A 5 16.69 24.16 37.04
N ALA A 6 17.21 24.51 35.87
CA ALA A 6 16.57 24.33 34.57
C ALA A 6 16.75 22.92 33.94
N SER A 7 16.89 21.87 34.75
CA SER A 7 17.16 20.50 34.27
C SER A 7 15.90 19.70 33.88
N ARG A 8 14.76 19.95 34.53
CA ARG A 8 13.58 19.06 34.47
C ARG A 8 12.79 19.08 33.14
N LEU A 9 13.12 19.98 32.21
CA LEU A 9 12.40 20.10 30.93
C LEU A 9 13.06 19.31 29.77
N GLN A 10 14.35 19.02 29.86
CA GLN A 10 15.06 18.26 28.81
C GLN A 10 14.84 16.74 28.94
N ASP A 11 14.53 16.25 30.14
CA ASP A 11 14.25 14.84 30.40
C ASP A 11 12.92 14.37 29.76
N PHE A 12 11.88 15.21 29.75
CA PHE A 12 10.58 14.85 29.19
C PHE A 12 10.61 14.65 27.68
N ALA A 13 11.30 15.52 26.94
CA ALA A 13 11.46 15.39 25.49
C ALA A 13 12.22 14.11 25.10
N ARG A 14 13.20 13.69 25.93
CA ARG A 14 13.97 12.46 25.72
C ARG A 14 13.18 11.20 26.07
N PHE A 15 12.21 11.28 26.98
CA PHE A 15 11.38 10.15 27.39
C PHE A 15 10.31 9.77 26.36
N GLU A 16 9.71 10.75 25.66
CA GLU A 16 8.76 10.47 24.58
C GLU A 16 9.43 9.99 23.29
N LEU A 17 10.58 10.55 22.91
CA LEU A 17 11.31 10.11 21.71
C LEU A 17 11.78 8.64 21.83
N LEU A 18 12.12 8.19 23.04
CA LEU A 18 12.51 6.80 23.30
C LEU A 18 11.33 5.82 23.28
N LYS A 19 10.12 6.27 23.67
CA LYS A 19 8.90 5.45 23.56
C LYS A 19 8.47 5.27 22.11
N LEU A 20 8.54 6.33 21.30
CA LEU A 20 8.19 6.26 19.89
C LEU A 20 9.13 5.31 19.11
N ALA A 21 10.43 5.32 19.44
CA ALA A 21 11.38 4.32 18.92
C ALA A 21 11.09 2.89 19.45
N GLY A 22 10.71 2.75 20.73
CA GLY A 22 10.38 1.46 21.33
C GLY A 22 9.12 0.79 20.76
N MET A 23 8.12 1.57 20.33
CA MET A 23 6.89 1.05 19.73
C MET A 23 7.09 0.48 18.31
N ILE A 24 8.13 0.90 17.59
CA ILE A 24 8.50 0.32 16.29
C ILE A 24 9.21 -1.04 16.48
N ALA A 25 9.82 -1.28 17.64
CA ALA A 25 10.66 -2.44 17.90
C ALA A 25 9.92 -3.75 18.29
N HIS A 26 8.58 -3.76 18.37
CA HIS A 26 7.83 -4.95 18.82
C HIS A 26 7.48 -5.96 17.70
N CYS A 27 7.98 -5.75 16.48
CA CYS A 27 7.88 -6.72 15.38
C CYS A 27 9.26 -7.13 14.85
N SER A 28 10.08 -7.73 15.71
CA SER A 28 11.30 -8.43 15.30
C SER A 28 11.71 -9.45 16.36
N LYS A 29 11.37 -10.72 16.12
CA LYS A 29 12.22 -11.81 16.60
C LYS A 29 13.50 -11.78 15.77
N ALA A 30 14.52 -11.11 16.29
CA ALA A 30 15.83 -11.10 15.66
C ALA A 30 16.38 -12.53 15.57
N GLY A 31 16.57 -13.05 14.35
CA GLY A 31 17.19 -14.34 14.09
C GLY A 31 16.33 -15.39 13.36
N GLU A 32 15.04 -15.14 13.17
CA GLU A 32 14.16 -16.02 12.39
C GLU A 32 13.49 -15.20 11.28
N GLU A 33 14.09 -15.22 10.08
CA GLU A 33 13.46 -14.74 8.84
C GLU A 33 12.04 -15.35 8.76
N PRO A 34 10.96 -14.54 8.78
CA PRO A 34 9.62 -15.09 8.75
C PRO A 34 9.48 -15.92 7.47
N SER A 35 9.08 -17.19 7.58
CA SER A 35 9.18 -18.15 6.47
C SER A 35 8.51 -17.68 5.18
N ILE A 36 7.46 -16.88 5.32
CA ILE A 36 6.72 -16.21 4.24
C ILE A 36 7.63 -15.34 3.36
N ALA A 37 8.66 -14.67 3.92
CA ALA A 37 9.59 -13.82 3.17
C ALA A 37 10.46 -14.58 2.16
N LYS A 38 10.55 -15.92 2.26
CA LYS A 38 11.24 -16.76 1.27
C LYS A 38 10.36 -17.17 0.09
N GLU A 39 9.04 -17.02 0.22
CA GLU A 39 8.04 -17.33 -0.81
C GLU A 39 7.44 -16.05 -1.43
N VAL A 40 7.54 -14.91 -0.73
CA VAL A 40 7.17 -13.60 -1.27
C VAL A 40 8.23 -13.12 -2.26
N ARG A 41 7.80 -12.95 -3.52
CA ARG A 41 8.59 -12.30 -4.58
C ARG A 41 9.01 -10.89 -4.11
N LEU A 42 10.29 -10.56 -4.22
CA LEU A 42 10.77 -9.18 -4.03
C LEU A 42 10.18 -8.27 -5.12
N TRP A 43 9.76 -7.07 -4.73
CA TRP A 43 9.22 -6.08 -5.67
C TRP A 43 10.33 -5.50 -6.57
N GLY A 44 9.99 -5.19 -7.82
CA GLY A 44 10.86 -4.60 -8.83
C GLY A 44 11.06 -5.54 -10.02
N ALA A 45 10.97 -5.00 -11.24
CA ALA A 45 11.03 -5.75 -12.49
C ALA A 45 12.25 -6.68 -12.64
N GLU A 46 13.37 -6.40 -11.96
CA GLU A 46 14.52 -7.31 -11.91
C GLU A 46 14.20 -8.67 -11.28
N ASN A 47 13.12 -8.75 -10.50
CA ASN A 47 12.62 -9.94 -9.83
C ASN A 47 11.45 -10.61 -10.58
N ASP A 48 11.01 -10.12 -11.74
CA ASP A 48 9.87 -10.68 -12.49
C ASP A 48 10.09 -12.16 -12.88
N ALA A 49 11.32 -12.49 -13.30
CA ALA A 49 11.72 -13.82 -13.72
C ALA A 49 11.73 -14.89 -12.59
N ALA A 50 11.44 -14.51 -11.34
CA ALA A 50 11.64 -15.36 -10.16
C ALA A 50 10.39 -16.15 -9.73
N GLY A 51 9.22 -15.99 -10.37
CA GLY A 51 8.04 -16.78 -9.98
C GLY A 51 6.69 -16.45 -10.62
N LEU A 52 6.61 -15.46 -11.53
CA LEU A 52 5.38 -15.11 -12.24
C LEU A 52 5.47 -15.55 -13.71
N ALA A 53 4.31 -15.73 -14.37
CA ALA A 53 4.24 -16.05 -15.80
C ALA A 53 4.46 -14.83 -16.73
N GLY A 54 4.74 -13.67 -16.14
CA GLY A 54 4.95 -12.36 -16.73
C GLY A 54 5.48 -11.42 -15.64
N GLY A 55 5.63 -10.13 -15.92
CA GLY A 55 6.05 -9.14 -14.92
C GLY A 55 4.89 -8.54 -14.12
N GLU A 56 5.20 -7.70 -13.13
CA GLU A 56 4.16 -6.93 -12.41
C GLU A 56 3.23 -6.12 -13.32
N GLY A 57 3.76 -5.58 -14.42
CA GLY A 57 3.00 -4.84 -15.43
C GLY A 57 2.03 -5.69 -16.26
N ASP A 58 2.18 -7.02 -16.24
CA ASP A 58 1.29 -7.98 -16.90
C ASP A 58 0.12 -8.41 -15.99
N ILE A 59 0.09 -7.94 -14.72
CA ILE A 59 -0.97 -8.24 -13.75
C ILE A 59 -2.02 -7.11 -13.79
N LEU A 60 -3.26 -7.51 -14.10
CA LEU A 60 -4.45 -6.68 -13.97
C LEU A 60 -5.17 -6.96 -12.63
N VAL A 61 -5.29 -5.94 -11.80
CA VAL A 61 -5.92 -5.99 -10.48
C VAL A 61 -7.27 -5.26 -10.54
N PHE A 62 -8.30 -5.89 -9.98
CA PHE A 62 -9.60 -5.26 -9.72
C PHE A 62 -9.75 -5.03 -8.22
N GLU A 63 -10.04 -3.81 -7.83
CA GLU A 63 -10.15 -3.39 -6.42
C GLU A 63 -11.38 -2.51 -6.21
N ASP A 64 -11.98 -2.56 -5.02
CA ASP A 64 -13.14 -1.75 -4.63
C ASP A 64 -12.74 -0.57 -3.71
N ALA A 65 -11.64 -0.72 -2.97
CA ALA A 65 -11.22 0.20 -1.93
C ALA A 65 -9.88 0.89 -2.21
N LYS A 66 -9.73 2.13 -1.73
CA LYS A 66 -8.51 2.94 -1.91
C LYS A 66 -7.20 2.22 -1.51
N PRO A 67 -7.12 1.49 -0.38
CA PRO A 67 -5.87 0.86 0.04
C PRO A 67 -5.40 -0.22 -0.94
N GLY A 68 -6.32 -0.98 -1.53
CA GLY A 68 -6.02 -1.99 -2.54
C GLY A 68 -5.51 -1.35 -3.83
N VAL A 69 -6.15 -0.27 -4.29
CA VAL A 69 -5.66 0.52 -5.44
C VAL A 69 -4.24 1.02 -5.20
N GLN A 70 -3.98 1.64 -4.04
CA GLN A 70 -2.66 2.12 -3.67
C GLN A 70 -1.62 0.99 -3.59
N ALA A 71 -1.99 -0.19 -3.07
CA ALA A 71 -1.12 -1.36 -3.03
C ALA A 71 -0.78 -1.89 -4.42
N GLY A 72 -1.77 -2.03 -5.31
CA GLY A 72 -1.56 -2.46 -6.70
C GLY A 72 -0.68 -1.50 -7.49
N LYS A 73 -0.92 -0.18 -7.37
CA LYS A 73 -0.06 0.85 -7.99
C LYS A 73 1.35 0.84 -7.40
N ALA A 74 1.49 0.69 -6.08
CA ALA A 74 2.79 0.57 -5.41
C ALA A 74 3.55 -0.70 -5.82
N ALA A 75 2.87 -1.79 -6.16
CA ALA A 75 3.48 -3.01 -6.68
C ALA A 75 3.85 -2.95 -8.18
N GLY A 76 3.58 -1.83 -8.86
CA GLY A 76 3.82 -1.67 -10.31
C GLY A 76 2.76 -2.28 -11.22
N MET A 77 1.64 -2.75 -10.67
CA MET A 77 0.58 -3.44 -11.40
C MET A 77 -0.38 -2.48 -12.12
N LYS A 78 -1.18 -3.05 -13.03
CA LYS A 78 -2.34 -2.38 -13.63
C LYS A 78 -3.55 -2.51 -12.72
N VAL A 79 -4.25 -1.41 -12.47
CA VAL A 79 -5.39 -1.39 -11.54
C VAL A 79 -6.62 -0.78 -12.18
N VAL A 80 -7.70 -1.56 -12.20
CA VAL A 80 -9.07 -1.11 -12.45
C VAL A 80 -9.75 -0.93 -11.10
N TRP A 81 -10.15 0.31 -10.78
CA TRP A 81 -10.87 0.61 -9.55
C TRP A 81 -12.39 0.61 -9.80
N VAL A 82 -13.12 -0.19 -9.05
CA VAL A 82 -14.59 -0.28 -9.10
C VAL A 82 -15.14 0.12 -7.72
N PRO A 83 -15.18 1.43 -7.39
CA PRO A 83 -15.49 1.89 -6.04
C PRO A 83 -16.87 1.43 -5.56
N ASP A 84 -16.93 0.90 -4.34
CA ASP A 84 -18.21 0.57 -3.69
C ASP A 84 -19.18 1.77 -3.72
N PRO A 85 -20.48 1.58 -4.03
CA PRO A 85 -21.44 2.68 -4.15
C PRO A 85 -21.57 3.56 -2.90
N ASN A 86 -21.35 3.02 -1.71
CA ASN A 86 -21.36 3.77 -0.45
C ASN A 86 -20.08 4.58 -0.28
N LEU A 87 -18.93 4.04 -0.71
CA LEU A 87 -17.68 4.79 -0.77
C LEU A 87 -17.81 5.97 -1.72
N ARG A 88 -18.39 5.77 -2.92
CA ARG A 88 -18.62 6.83 -3.92
C ARG A 88 -19.40 8.03 -3.37
N ALA A 89 -20.42 7.80 -2.52
CA ALA A 89 -21.17 8.87 -1.87
C ALA A 89 -20.36 9.73 -0.89
N LEU A 90 -19.17 9.26 -0.47
CA LEU A 90 -18.25 9.92 0.45
C LEU A 90 -16.98 10.47 -0.25
N LEU A 91 -16.78 10.19 -1.54
CA LEU A 91 -15.66 10.73 -2.31
C LEU A 91 -15.95 12.17 -2.74
N SER A 92 -15.09 13.11 -2.34
CA SER A 92 -14.91 14.36 -3.07
C SER A 92 -14.10 14.09 -4.35
N LYS A 93 -14.19 14.96 -5.37
CA LYS A 93 -13.38 14.83 -6.60
C LYS A 93 -11.86 14.83 -6.35
N GLU A 94 -11.42 15.47 -5.28
CA GLU A 94 -10.03 15.49 -4.82
C GLU A 94 -9.57 14.13 -4.25
N ASN A 95 -10.52 13.26 -3.92
CA ASN A 95 -10.31 11.95 -3.30
C ASN A 95 -10.33 10.79 -4.32
N GLU A 96 -10.52 11.09 -5.60
CA GLU A 96 -10.57 10.15 -6.73
C GLU A 96 -9.19 9.94 -7.40
N ASP A 97 -8.23 10.85 -7.17
CA ASP A 97 -6.89 10.82 -7.77
C ASP A 97 -5.95 9.81 -7.09
N LEU A 98 -6.22 8.51 -7.32
CA LEU A 98 -5.40 7.39 -6.86
C LEU A 98 -4.44 6.84 -7.92
N ASN A 99 -4.36 7.48 -9.10
CA ASN A 99 -3.61 6.98 -10.26
C ASN A 99 -3.99 5.54 -10.67
N ALA A 100 -5.27 5.15 -10.51
CA ALA A 100 -5.81 3.94 -11.13
C ALA A 100 -5.73 4.05 -12.66
N ASP A 101 -5.45 2.96 -13.36
CA ASP A 101 -5.35 2.95 -14.83
C ASP A 101 -6.74 3.07 -15.48
N GLN A 102 -7.79 2.60 -14.80
CA GLN A 102 -9.20 2.77 -15.18
C GLN A 102 -10.08 2.84 -13.93
N ILE A 103 -11.20 3.56 -14.01
CA ILE A 103 -12.25 3.58 -12.98
C ILE A 103 -13.57 3.19 -13.66
N LEU A 104 -14.34 2.27 -13.08
CA LEU A 104 -15.63 1.79 -13.58
C LEU A 104 -16.73 1.97 -12.53
N GLU A 105 -17.99 2.05 -12.97
CA GLU A 105 -19.15 2.01 -12.05
C GLU A 105 -19.56 0.58 -11.69
N SER A 106 -19.40 -0.36 -12.62
CA SER A 106 -19.65 -1.79 -12.44
C SER A 106 -18.56 -2.64 -13.10
N LEU A 107 -18.38 -3.88 -12.63
CA LEU A 107 -17.60 -4.89 -13.36
C LEU A 107 -18.28 -5.32 -14.66
N GLU A 108 -19.58 -5.06 -14.82
CA GLU A 108 -20.33 -5.27 -16.07
C GLU A 108 -19.91 -4.28 -17.17
N ASP A 109 -19.33 -3.14 -16.81
CA ASP A 109 -18.79 -2.12 -17.74
C ASP A 109 -17.35 -2.43 -18.20
N PHE A 110 -16.76 -3.55 -17.74
CA PHE A 110 -15.40 -3.93 -18.12
C PHE A 110 -15.35 -4.54 -19.52
N GLU A 111 -14.57 -3.94 -20.41
CA GLU A 111 -14.30 -4.46 -21.77
C GLU A 111 -12.95 -5.21 -21.78
N PRO A 112 -12.91 -6.56 -21.81
CA PRO A 112 -11.65 -7.32 -21.77
C PRO A 112 -10.75 -7.03 -22.97
N GLU A 113 -11.34 -6.77 -24.14
CA GLU A 113 -10.65 -6.52 -25.40
C GLU A 113 -9.78 -5.26 -25.36
N ALA A 114 -10.18 -4.24 -24.59
CA ALA A 114 -9.39 -3.02 -24.37
C ALA A 114 -8.07 -3.30 -23.61
N TRP A 115 -8.01 -4.42 -22.88
CA TRP A 115 -6.85 -4.91 -22.14
C TRP A 115 -6.12 -6.05 -22.86
N GLY A 116 -6.51 -6.39 -24.10
CA GLY A 116 -5.95 -7.51 -24.87
C GLY A 116 -6.38 -8.89 -24.37
N LEU A 117 -7.39 -8.96 -23.50
CA LEU A 117 -7.99 -10.19 -23.00
C LEU A 117 -9.09 -10.69 -23.97
N PRO A 118 -9.40 -11.99 -24.00
CA PRO A 118 -10.51 -12.51 -24.80
C PRO A 118 -11.87 -11.96 -24.29
N PRO A 119 -12.86 -11.73 -25.18
CA PRO A 119 -14.21 -11.34 -24.79
C PRO A 119 -14.92 -12.45 -23.99
N PHE A 120 -15.98 -12.04 -23.27
CA PHE A 120 -16.85 -12.91 -22.46
C PHE A 120 -17.76 -13.82 -23.30
#